data_AF-A0A0N5APU2-F1
#
_entry.id   AF-A0A0N5APU2-F1
#
_cell.length_a   1.000
_cell.length_b   1.000
_cell.length_c   1.000
_cell.angle_alpha   90.00
_cell.angle_beta   90.00
_cell.angle_gamma   90.00
#
_symmetry.space_group_name_H-M   'P 1'
#
loop_
_entity.id
_entity.type
_entity.pdbx_description
1 polymer ?
#
loop_
_entity_poly.entity_id
_entity_poly.type
_entity_poly.pdbx_seq_one_letter_code
_entity_poly.pdbx_strand_id
1 'polypeptide(L)'
;MKAVVFACFVMVAVAAAADNWKTAPTPVFLLNASDKAKEQFYNIITRDWTTEQKSQAIEALVATLDETVQKAYAEFKQQIAEIKNKYGQSVENQVS
;
A
#
# COMPACT_ATOMS: atom_id res chain seq x y z
N MET A 1 18.72 29.65 -14.36
CA MET A 1 18.35 28.22 -14.39
C MET A 1 17.62 27.90 -13.09
N LYS A 2 16.32 27.59 -13.18
CA LYS A 2 15.48 27.28 -12.01
C LYS A 2 15.74 25.83 -11.62
N ALA A 3 16.48 25.61 -10.54
CA ALA A 3 16.62 24.29 -9.94
C ALA A 3 15.26 23.89 -9.35
N VAL A 4 14.59 22.94 -9.99
CA VAL A 4 13.45 22.24 -9.42
C VAL A 4 14.01 21.26 -8.41
N VAL A 5 13.92 21.59 -7.12
CA VAL A 5 14.24 20.68 -6.03
C VAL A 5 13.12 19.64 -5.98
N PHE A 6 13.36 18.48 -6.59
CA PHE A 6 12.55 17.29 -6.40
C PHE A 6 12.84 16.75 -4.99
N ALA A 7 12.08 17.23 -4.02
CA ALA A 7 12.06 16.67 -2.69
C ALA A 7 11.31 15.32 -2.74
N CYS A 8 11.99 14.27 -3.20
CA CYS A 8 11.60 12.89 -2.88
C CYS A 8 11.82 12.69 -1.39
N PHE A 9 10.81 13.04 -0.59
CA PHE A 9 10.73 12.59 0.79
C PHE A 9 10.49 11.08 0.77
N VAL A 10 11.59 10.32 0.74
CA VAL A 10 11.63 8.93 1.17
C VAL A 10 11.38 8.96 2.68
N MET A 11 10.12 8.92 3.08
CA MET A 11 9.76 8.82 4.49
C MET A 11 9.93 7.37 4.93
N VAL A 12 11.16 7.03 5.34
CA VAL A 12 11.42 5.86 6.18
C VAL A 12 10.84 6.18 7.56
N ALA A 13 9.58 5.83 7.78
CA ALA A 13 9.00 5.82 9.12
C ALA A 13 9.11 4.40 9.68
N VAL A 14 10.21 4.14 10.39
CA VAL A 14 10.23 3.09 11.42
C VAL A 14 9.44 3.65 12.59
N ALA A 15 8.13 3.40 12.62
CA ALA A 15 7.30 3.70 13.77
C ALA A 15 6.70 2.38 14.27
N ALA A 16 7.35 1.81 15.28
CA ALA A 16 6.72 0.85 16.17
C ALA A 16 5.56 1.57 16.88
N ALA A 17 4.34 1.39 16.39
CA ALA A 17 3.12 1.72 17.11
C ALA A 17 1.95 0.98 16.48
N ALA A 18 1.57 -0.15 17.08
CA ALA A 18 0.29 -0.79 16.79
C ALA A 18 -0.91 0.09 17.23
N ASP A 19 -0.68 1.24 17.85
CA ASP A 19 -1.72 2.00 18.58
C ASP A 19 -2.36 3.17 17.82
N ASN A 20 -1.86 3.60 16.66
CA ASN A 20 -2.46 4.74 15.95
C ASN A 20 -2.59 4.54 14.44
N TRP A 21 -3.37 3.53 14.02
CA TRP A 21 -3.77 3.41 12.61
C TRP A 21 -4.40 4.69 12.04
N LYS A 22 -4.96 5.54 12.92
CA LYS A 22 -5.52 6.86 12.60
C LYS A 22 -4.49 7.90 12.16
N THR A 23 -3.21 7.72 12.47
CA THR A 23 -2.12 8.59 12.01
C THR A 23 -1.37 8.03 10.81
N ALA A 24 -1.63 6.77 10.44
CA ALA A 24 -0.98 6.13 9.32
C ALA A 24 -1.66 6.53 7.98
N PRO A 25 -0.89 6.68 6.88
CA PRO A 25 -1.44 7.01 5.58
C PRO A 25 -2.41 5.94 5.08
N THR A 26 -3.68 6.30 4.95
CA THR A 26 -4.71 5.35 4.48
C THR A 26 -4.49 5.02 3.00
N PRO A 27 -4.37 3.73 2.63
CA PRO A 27 -4.30 3.34 1.23
C PRO A 27 -5.53 3.80 0.45
N VAL A 28 -5.33 4.17 -0.82
CA VAL A 28 -6.39 4.75 -1.68
C VAL A 28 -7.61 3.83 -1.77
N PHE A 29 -7.42 2.52 -1.82
CA PHE A 29 -8.51 1.54 -1.89
C PHE A 29 -9.35 1.44 -0.60
N LEU A 30 -8.86 1.96 0.53
CA LEU A 30 -9.54 1.95 1.82
C LEU A 30 -10.14 3.30 2.22
N LEU A 31 -10.07 4.34 1.38
CA LEU A 31 -10.56 5.68 1.76
C LEU A 31 -12.01 5.68 2.23
N ASN A 32 -12.87 4.94 1.51
CA ASN A 32 -14.30 4.80 1.79
C ASN A 32 -14.65 3.58 2.65
N ALA A 33 -13.65 2.80 3.09
CA ALA A 33 -13.88 1.66 3.95
C ALA A 33 -14.21 2.11 5.38
N SER A 34 -14.93 1.24 6.13
CA SER A 34 -15.20 1.48 7.54
C SER A 34 -13.91 1.57 8.37
N ASP A 35 -13.96 2.28 9.49
CA ASP A 35 -12.84 2.37 10.44
C ASP A 35 -12.38 0.99 10.91
N LYS A 36 -13.31 0.07 11.11
CA LYS A 36 -13.01 -1.33 11.44
C LYS A 36 -12.21 -2.03 10.34
N ALA A 37 -12.56 -1.82 9.07
CA ALA A 37 -11.82 -2.41 7.95
C ALA A 37 -10.40 -1.82 7.84
N LYS A 38 -10.25 -0.51 8.07
CA LYS A 38 -8.93 0.16 8.13
C LYS A 38 -8.10 -0.44 9.26
N GLU A 39 -8.64 -0.52 10.47
CA GLU A 39 -7.98 -1.14 11.61
C GLU A 39 -7.54 -2.59 11.32
N GLN A 40 -8.42 -3.42 10.74
CA GLN A 40 -8.08 -4.79 10.36
C GLN A 40 -6.94 -4.85 9.35
N PHE A 41 -6.95 -3.98 8.34
CA PHE A 41 -5.84 -3.87 7.39
C PHE A 41 -4.53 -3.53 8.09
N TYR A 42 -4.53 -2.53 8.96
CA TYR A 42 -3.33 -2.13 9.70
C TYR A 42 -2.81 -3.24 10.62
N ASN A 43 -3.71 -3.97 11.27
CA ASN A 43 -3.36 -5.16 12.05
C ASN A 43 -2.72 -6.27 11.19
N ILE A 44 -3.07 -6.40 9.91
CA ILE A 44 -2.42 -7.35 9.02
C ILE A 44 -1.02 -6.87 8.65
N ILE A 45 -0.85 -5.60 8.27
CA ILE A 45 0.45 -5.13 7.76
C ILE A 45 1.51 -4.94 8.86
N THR A 46 1.10 -4.73 10.11
CA THR A 46 2.01 -4.61 11.27
C THR A 46 2.43 -5.95 11.86
N ARG A 47 1.75 -7.06 11.51
CA ARG A 47 2.13 -8.40 11.96
C ARG A 47 3.50 -8.81 11.42
N ASP A 48 4.20 -9.62 12.21
CA ASP A 48 5.43 -10.28 11.78
C ASP A 48 5.11 -11.51 10.91
N TRP A 49 4.67 -11.22 9.68
CA TRP A 49 4.27 -12.18 8.66
C TRP A 49 5.06 -11.94 7.39
N THR A 50 5.23 -12.99 6.59
CA THR A 50 5.81 -12.86 5.26
C THR A 50 4.93 -11.98 4.37
N THR A 51 5.53 -11.38 3.33
CA THR A 51 4.79 -10.59 2.34
C THR A 51 3.62 -11.37 1.74
N GLU A 52 3.82 -12.66 1.46
CA GLU A 52 2.80 -13.53 0.88
C GLU A 52 1.65 -13.80 1.86
N GLN A 53 1.94 -14.08 3.13
CA GLN A 53 0.92 -14.22 4.18
C GLN A 53 0.10 -12.95 4.35
N LYS A 54 0.75 -11.77 4.35
CA LYS A 54 0.06 -10.48 4.42
C LYS A 54 -0.83 -10.27 3.20
N SER A 55 -0.32 -10.57 2.00
CA SER A 55 -1.09 -10.45 0.76
C SER A 55 -2.35 -11.29 0.81
N GLN A 56 -2.24 -12.57 1.16
CA GLN A 56 -3.39 -13.48 1.29
C GLN A 56 -4.41 -12.99 2.33
N ALA A 57 -3.94 -12.51 3.48
CA ALA A 57 -4.82 -11.97 4.51
C ALA A 57 -5.54 -10.68 4.08
N ILE A 58 -4.86 -9.80 3.32
CA ILE A 58 -5.48 -8.60 2.75
C ILE A 58 -6.52 -8.98 1.70
N GLU A 59 -6.23 -9.95 0.83
CA GLU A 59 -7.19 -10.44 -0.17
C GLU A 59 -8.44 -11.03 0.50
N ALA A 60 -8.25 -11.82 1.55
CA ALA A 60 -9.35 -12.36 2.34
C ALA A 60 -10.17 -11.25 3.02
N LEU A 61 -9.52 -10.23 3.60
CA LEU A 61 -10.22 -9.07 4.17
C LEU A 61 -11.06 -8.36 3.11
N VAL A 62 -10.46 -8.00 1.98
CA VAL A 62 -11.13 -7.24 0.92
C VAL A 62 -12.34 -7.98 0.37
N ALA A 63 -12.27 -9.32 0.25
CA ALA A 63 -13.40 -10.13 -0.19
C ALA A 63 -14.63 -10.06 0.74
N THR A 64 -14.46 -9.60 1.98
CA THR A 64 -15.56 -9.39 2.94
C THR A 64 -16.13 -7.96 2.93
N LEU A 65 -15.48 -7.04 2.22
CA LEU A 65 -15.88 -5.63 2.13
C LEU A 65 -16.86 -5.41 0.99
N ASP A 66 -17.45 -4.23 0.90
CA ASP A 66 -18.35 -3.88 -0.19
C ASP A 66 -17.67 -3.87 -1.57
N GLU A 67 -18.50 -3.95 -2.61
CA GLU A 67 -18.03 -3.99 -4.02
C GLU A 67 -17.20 -2.76 -4.41
N THR A 68 -17.43 -1.61 -3.78
CA THR A 68 -16.67 -0.38 -4.09
C THR A 68 -15.23 -0.54 -3.65
N VAL A 69 -15.00 -1.04 -2.43
CA VAL A 69 -13.66 -1.32 -1.92
C VAL A 69 -12.99 -2.46 -2.68
N GLN A 70 -13.73 -3.52 -3.03
CA GLN A 70 -13.21 -4.62 -3.84
C GLN A 70 -12.70 -4.12 -5.21
N LYS A 71 -13.50 -3.28 -5.89
CA LYS A 71 -13.13 -2.69 -7.17
C LYS A 71 -11.91 -1.77 -7.03
N ALA A 72 -11.90 -0.89 -6.03
CA ALA A 72 -10.77 0.00 -5.79
C ALA A 72 -9.47 -0.78 -5.48
N TYR A 73 -9.57 -1.93 -4.81
CA TYR A 73 -8.42 -2.80 -4.56
C TYR A 73 -7.91 -3.47 -5.84
N ALA A 74 -8.80 -3.90 -6.73
CA ALA A 74 -8.40 -4.44 -8.04
C ALA A 74 -7.67 -3.39 -8.89
N GLU A 75 -8.19 -2.17 -8.96
CA GLU A 75 -7.56 -1.05 -9.65
C GLU A 75 -6.19 -0.70 -9.03
N PHE A 76 -6.11 -0.70 -7.70
CA PHE A 76 -4.84 -0.51 -6.99
C PHE A 76 -3.80 -1.57 -7.37
N LYS A 77 -4.17 -2.86 -7.42
CA LYS A 77 -3.26 -3.93 -7.85
C LYS A 77 -2.76 -3.73 -9.30
N GLN A 78 -3.64 -3.29 -10.20
CA GLN A 78 -3.26 -2.99 -11.59
C GLN A 78 -2.26 -1.83 -11.67
N GLN A 79 -2.52 -0.72 -10.96
CA GLN A 79 -1.61 0.42 -10.93
C GLN A 79 -0.22 0.05 -10.39
N ILE A 80 -0.17 -0.76 -9.32
CA ILE A 80 1.11 -1.25 -8.79
C ILE A 80 1.83 -2.12 -9.82
N ALA A 81 1.12 -2.99 -10.54
CA ALA A 81 1.71 -3.81 -11.59
C ALA A 81 2.25 -2.97 -12.76
N GLU A 82 1.52 -1.94 -13.17
CA GLU A 82 1.95 -0.98 -14.21
C GLU A 82 3.18 -0.20 -13.78
N ILE A 83 3.21 0.31 -12.55
CA ILE A 83 4.37 1.00 -11.97
C ILE A 83 5.56 0.04 -11.92
N LYS A 84 5.37 -1.20 -11.46
CA LYS A 84 6.45 -2.19 -11.41
C LYS A 84 6.99 -2.49 -12.80
N ASN A 85 6.13 -2.60 -13.82
CA ASN A 85 6.57 -2.82 -15.19
C ASN A 85 7.34 -1.61 -15.74
N LYS A 86 6.79 -0.41 -15.56
CA LYS A 86 7.36 0.84 -16.06
C LYS A 86 8.71 1.20 -15.42
N TYR A 87 8.84 1.01 -14.11
CA TYR A 87 10.03 1.40 -13.36
C TYR A 87 10.98 0.22 -13.09
N GLY A 88 10.49 -1.02 -13.03
CA GLY A 88 11.34 -2.21 -12.90
C GLY A 88 12.30 -2.38 -14.07
N GLN A 89 11.83 -2.11 -15.30
CA GLN A 89 12.68 -2.11 -16.49
C GLN A 89 13.74 -0.99 -16.48
N SER A 90 13.46 0.16 -15.84
CA SER A 90 14.43 1.26 -15.74
C SER A 90 15.57 0.97 -14.78
N VAL A 91 15.41 0.06 -13.82
CA VAL A 91 16.49 -0.33 -12.90
C VAL A 91 17.41 -1.36 -13.58
N GLU A 92 16.86 -2.39 -14.24
CA GLU A 92 17.66 -3.41 -14.94
C GLU A 92 18.52 -2.83 -16.09
N ASN A 93 18.01 -1.84 -16.82
CA ASN A 93 18.77 -1.14 -17.86
C ASN A 93 19.86 -0.19 -17.34
N GLN A 94 19.91 0.11 -16.03
CA GLN A 94 20.95 0.96 -15.43
C GLN A 94 22.06 0.17 -14.73
N VAL A 95 21.92 -1.15 -14.60
CA VAL A 95 22.94 -2.06 -14.03
C VAL A 95 23.51 -3.06 -15.05
N SER A 96 23.16 -2.92 -16.35
CA SER A 96 23.72 -3.69 -17.45
C SER A 96 24.78 -2.90 -18.24
#